data_AF-A0A3C1S5S2-F1
#
_entry.id   AF-A0A3C1S5S2-F1
#
_cell.length_a   1.000
_cell.length_b   1.000
_cell.length_c   1.000
_cell.angle_alpha   90.00
_cell.angle_beta   90.00
_cell.angle_gamma   90.00
#
_symmetry.space_group_name_H-M   'P 1'
#
loop_
_entity.id
_entity.type
_entity.pdbx_description
1 polymer ?
#
loop_
_entity_poly.entity_id
_entity_poly.type
_entity_poly.pdbx_seq_one_letter_code
_entity_poly.pdbx_strand_id
1 'polypeptide(L)' 'MKPTDNQTTVVRTGRGLSVSGTRISLYQIMDYLKAEWHPSDKDPVWMKIQSGKAKLAMR' A
#
# COMPACT_ATOMS: atom_id res chain seq x y z
N MET A 1 5.25 28.21 13.74
CA MET A 1 5.31 26.73 13.83
C MET A 1 6.45 26.25 12.96
N LYS A 2 7.44 25.56 13.53
CA LYS A 2 8.45 24.88 12.72
C LYS A 2 7.80 23.62 12.12
N PRO A 3 7.84 23.40 10.80
CA PRO A 3 7.49 22.10 10.26
C PRO A 3 8.48 21.09 10.84
N THR A 4 7.96 19.98 11.35
CA THR A 4 8.81 18.86 11.76
C THR A 4 9.41 18.28 10.47
N ASP A 5 10.74 18.26 10.36
CA ASP A 5 11.48 18.01 9.11
C ASP A 5 11.21 16.65 8.43
N ASN A 6 10.40 15.78 9.04
CA ASN A 6 10.11 14.44 8.54
C ASN A 6 8.70 14.29 7.95
N GLN A 7 7.90 15.36 7.85
CA GLN A 7 6.59 15.28 7.22
C GLN A 7 6.71 15.45 5.70
N THR A 8 6.84 14.32 4.99
CA THR A 8 6.69 14.27 3.53
C THR A 8 5.32 14.83 3.16
N THR A 9 5.30 16.07 2.66
CA THR A 9 4.05 16.78 2.37
C THR A 9 3.56 16.36 0.99
N VAL A 10 2.37 15.75 0.91
CA VAL A 10 1.68 15.50 -0.36
C VAL A 10 0.92 16.75 -0.76
N VAL A 11 1.20 17.25 -1.96
CA VAL A 11 0.61 18.48 -2.52
C VAL A 11 -0.19 18.16 -3.78
N ARG A 12 -1.27 18.91 -4.00
CA ARG A 12 -2.06 18.81 -5.22
C ARG A 12 -1.56 19.79 -6.27
N THR A 13 -1.31 19.29 -7.47
CA THR A 13 -0.84 20.05 -8.64
C THR A 13 -1.85 19.95 -9.76
N GLY A 14 -1.64 20.71 -10.85
CA GLY A 14 -2.45 20.59 -12.07
C GLY A 14 -2.37 19.21 -12.75
N ARG A 15 -1.43 18.34 -12.34
CA ARG A 15 -1.27 16.96 -12.85
C ARG A 15 -1.72 15.88 -11.86
N GLY A 16 -2.23 16.26 -10.68
CA GLY A 16 -2.63 15.33 -9.62
C GLY A 16 -1.82 15.48 -8.33
N LEU A 17 -1.75 14.41 -7.53
CA LEU A 17 -1.07 14.39 -6.23
C LEU A 17 0.43 14.09 -6.39
N SER A 18 1.28 14.91 -5.78
CA SER A 18 2.74 14.77 -5.85
C SER A 18 3.40 15.01 -4.50
N VAL A 19 4.56 14.41 -4.28
CA VAL A 19 5.38 14.66 -3.09
C VAL A 19 6.12 15.98 -3.24
N SER A 20 5.96 16.88 -2.28
CA SER A 20 6.58 18.22 -2.28
C SER A 20 8.10 18.13 -2.44
N GLY A 21 8.66 19.02 -3.26
CA GLY A 21 10.09 19.05 -3.56
C GLY A 21 10.58 17.96 -4.51
N THR A 22 9.68 17.13 -5.06
CA THR A 22 10.04 16.05 -5.99
C THR A 22 9.15 16.05 -7.24
N ARG A 23 9.55 15.28 -8.27
CA ARG A 23 8.70 14.95 -9.43
C ARG A 23 7.95 13.62 -9.23
N ILE A 24 7.86 13.13 -8.00
CA ILE A 24 7.23 11.84 -7.69
C ILE A 24 5.73 12.05 -7.47
N SER A 25 4.92 11.36 -8.26
CA SER A 25 3.47 11.29 -8.03
C SER A 25 3.14 10.29 -6.93
N LEU A 26 2.03 10.50 -6.22
CA LEU A 26 1.54 9.52 -5.25
C LEU A 26 1.24 8.17 -5.92
N TYR A 27 0.80 8.19 -7.19
CA TYR A 27 0.53 6.99 -7.97
C TYR A 27 1.77 6.13 -8.18
N GLN A 28 2.92 6.73 -8.49
CA GLN A 28 4.18 5.97 -8.63
C GLN A 28 4.57 5.26 -7.34
N ILE A 29 4.34 5.89 -6.19
CA ILE A 29 4.60 5.25 -4.88
C ILE A 29 3.64 4.08 -4.67
N MET A 30 2.35 4.28 -4.97
CA MET A 30 1.36 3.20 -4.88
C MET A 30 1.70 2.04 -5.82
N ASP A 31 2.17 2.32 -7.04
CA ASP A 31 2.55 1.30 -8.01
C ASP A 31 3.82 0.56 -7.56
N TYR A 32 4.82 1.27 -7.03
CA TYR A 32 6.01 0.66 -6.43
C TYR A 32 5.64 -0.29 -5.29
N LEU A 33 4.80 0.17 -4.35
CA LEU A 33 4.35 -0.64 -3.22
C LEU A 33 3.55 -1.87 -3.69
N LYS A 34 2.72 -1.73 -4.72
CA LYS A 34 1.96 -2.85 -5.30
C LYS A 34 2.83 -3.82 -6.09
N ALA A 35 3.89 -3.35 -6.73
CA ALA A 35 4.82 -4.20 -7.46
C ALA A 35 5.61 -5.13 -6.52
N GLU A 36 5.94 -4.64 -5.32
CA GLU A 36 6.53 -5.46 -4.25
C GLU A 36 5.48 -6.24 -3.44
N TRP A 37 4.21 -5.88 -3.56
CA TRP A 37 3.13 -6.64 -2.94
C TRP A 37 2.95 -7.95 -3.68
N HIS A 38 3.58 -9.00 -3.18
CA HIS A 38 3.15 -10.36 -3.46
C HIS A 38 1.83 -10.56 -2.71
N PRO A 39 0.66 -10.54 -3.36
CA PRO A 39 -0.53 -11.02 -2.70
C PRO A 39 -0.23 -12.48 -2.40
N SER A 40 -0.01 -12.81 -1.13
CA SER A 40 -0.71 -13.83 -0.36
C SER A 40 -1.05 -15.19 -1.01
N ASP A 41 -1.24 -15.28 -2.32
CA ASP A 41 -1.50 -16.46 -3.14
C ASP A 41 -0.38 -17.52 -3.05
N LYS A 42 0.82 -17.17 -2.56
CA LYS A 42 1.89 -18.14 -2.25
C LYS A 42 2.43 -18.07 -0.82
N ASP A 43 1.87 -17.25 0.05
CA ASP A 43 2.30 -17.21 1.45
C ASP A 43 1.50 -18.28 2.23
N PRO A 44 2.18 -19.35 2.72
CA PRO A 44 1.52 -20.47 3.39
C PRO A 44 0.78 -20.07 4.68
N VAL A 45 1.05 -18.90 5.26
CA VAL A 45 0.31 -18.38 6.41
C VAL A 45 -1.11 -18.00 6.01
N TRP A 46 -1.29 -17.36 4.86
CA TRP A 46 -2.59 -16.87 4.41
C TRP A 46 -3.51 -17.99 3.91
N MET A 47 -2.97 -19.03 3.27
CA MET A 47 -3.76 -20.23 2.90
C MET A 47 -4.32 -20.98 4.11
N LYS A 48 -3.58 -21.01 5.24
CA LYS A 48 -4.04 -21.65 6.48
C LYS A 48 -5.23 -20.93 7.10
N ILE A 49 -5.25 -19.60 7.04
CA ILE A 49 -6.35 -18.77 7.56
C ILE A 49 -7.64 -19.01 6.75
N GLN A 50 -7.54 -19.13 5.43
CA GLN A 50 -8.70 -19.40 4.56
C GLN A 50 -9.26 -20.83 4.75
N SER A 51 -8.37 -21.82 4.89
CA SER A 51 -8.76 -23.23 5.06
C SER A 51 -9.54 -23.50 6.35
N GLY A 52 -9.30 -22.70 7.39
CA GLY A 52 -10.05 -22.80 8.66
C GLY A 52 -11.52 -22.40 8.54
N LYS A 53 -11.86 -21.45 7.66
CA LYS A 53 -13.25 -21.00 7.45
C LYS A 53 -14.12 -22.03 6.72
N ALA A 54 -13.53 -22.83 5.82
CA ALA A 54 -14.27 -23.86 5.08
C ALA A 54 -14.77 -25.01 5.98
N LYS A 55 -14.01 -25.37 7.03
CA LYS A 55 -14.35 -26.50 7.92
C LYS A 55 -15.51 -26.20 8.88
N LEU A 56 -15.75 -24.93 9.19
CA LEU A 56 -16.86 -24.50 10.06
C LEU A 56 -18.20 -24.41 9.30
N ALA A 57 -18.17 -24.20 7.99
CA ALA A 57 -19.37 -24.08 7.15
C ALA A 57 -19.95 -25.43 6.69
N MET A 58 -19.26 -26.55 6.94
CA MET A 58 -19.70 -27.91 6.58
C MET A 58 -20.26 -28.71 7.76
N ARG A 59 -20.59 -28.05 8.88
CA ARG A 59 -21.10 -28.69 10.10
C ARG A 59 -22.46 -28.16 10.50
#